data_AF-A0A1V1PB92-F1
#
_entry.id   AF-A0A1V1PB92-F1
#
_cell.length_a   1.000
_cell.length_b   1.000
_cell.length_c   1.000
_cell.angle_alpha   90.00
_cell.angle_beta   90.00
_cell.angle_gamma   90.00
#
_symmetry.space_group_name_H-M   'P 1'
#
loop_
_entity.id
_entity.type
_entity.pdbx_description
1 polymer ?
#
loop_
_entity_poly.entity_id
_entity_poly.type
_entity_poly.pdbx_seq_one_letter_code
_entity_poly.pdbx_strand_id
1 'polypeptide(L)' 'MKQLDLAPIGAESPNPAWLSHLVNRNMKIFCGFDADETGDRAAKIMLRQYPQIKRLRPDKHDWNEELKSIKAKSK' A
#
# COMPACT_ATOMS: atom_id res chain seq x y z
N MET A 1 18.67 25.51 -10.71
CA MET A 1 18.81 24.55 -9.60
C MET A 1 17.86 23.41 -9.87
N LYS A 2 18.36 22.18 -10.08
CA LYS A 2 17.48 21.01 -10.25
C LYS A 2 16.90 20.69 -8.88
N GLN A 3 15.59 20.81 -8.75
CA GLN A 3 14.83 20.26 -7.64
C GLN A 3 15.18 18.77 -7.59
N LEU A 4 15.94 18.37 -6.57
CA LEU A 4 16.13 16.97 -6.23
C LEU A 4 14.74 16.50 -5.78
N ASP A 5 14.07 15.76 -6.65
CA ASP A 5 12.86 15.01 -6.32
C ASP A 5 13.23 13.96 -5.27
N LEU A 6 13.33 14.40 -4.02
CA LEU A 6 13.35 13.51 -2.87
C LEU A 6 11.95 12.90 -2.80
N ALA A 7 11.76 11.77 -3.49
CA ALA A 7 10.61 10.92 -3.26
C ALA A 7 10.52 10.68 -1.73
N PRO A 8 9.36 10.90 -1.10
CA PRO A 8 9.24 10.80 0.34
C PRO A 8 9.74 9.44 0.82
N ILE A 9 10.71 9.44 1.73
CA ILE A 9 11.16 8.25 2.45
C ILE A 9 10.10 7.99 3.52
N GLY A 10 9.07 7.23 3.16
CA GLY A 10 7.87 6.98 3.98
C GLY A 10 6.75 6.34 3.16
N ALA A 11 5.58 6.12 3.79
CA ALA A 11 4.43 5.30 3.37
C ALA A 11 3.87 5.51 1.94
N GLU A 12 4.38 6.48 1.21
CA GLU A 12 3.89 6.90 -0.10
C GLU A 12 4.76 6.42 -1.27
N SER A 13 5.88 5.74 -1.02
CA SER A 13 6.67 5.16 -2.13
C SER A 13 6.02 3.85 -2.62
N PRO A 14 5.42 3.82 -3.82
CA PRO A 14 4.82 2.60 -4.38
C PRO A 14 5.89 1.60 -4.88
N ASN A 15 7.16 2.00 -4.87
CA ASN A 15 8.29 1.19 -5.30
C ASN A 15 9.50 1.40 -4.37
N PRO A 16 9.43 0.94 -3.12
CA PRO A 16 10.58 1.04 -2.24
C PRO A 16 11.65 0.03 -2.66
N ALA A 17 12.93 0.40 -2.54
CA ALA A 17 14.06 -0.39 -3.04
C ALA A 17 14.12 -1.83 -2.49
N TRP A 18 13.57 -2.07 -1.29
CA TRP A 18 13.51 -3.41 -0.69
C TRP A 18 12.45 -4.31 -1.34
N LEU A 19 11.44 -3.76 -2.01
CA LEU A 19 10.31 -4.54 -2.52
C LEU A 19 10.71 -5.50 -3.63
N SER A 20 11.59 -5.06 -4.53
CA SER A 20 12.12 -5.90 -5.62
C SER A 20 12.77 -7.19 -5.10
N HIS A 21 13.46 -7.12 -3.96
CA HIS A 21 14.11 -8.26 -3.34
C HIS A 21 13.11 -9.30 -2.81
N LEU A 22 11.96 -8.86 -2.28
CA LEU A 22 10.90 -9.76 -1.83
C LEU A 22 10.13 -10.36 -3.00
N VAL A 23 9.83 -9.53 -4.00
CA VAL A 23 9.12 -9.95 -5.22
C VAL A 23 9.90 -11.04 -5.96
N ASN A 24 11.22 -10.91 -6.06
CA ASN A 24 12.09 -11.88 -6.73
C ASN A 24 12.18 -13.24 -6.02
N ARG A 25 11.70 -13.36 -4.77
CA ARG A 25 11.68 -14.61 -4.00
C ARG A 25 10.39 -15.42 -4.18
N ASN A 26 9.53 -15.03 -5.14
CA ASN A 26 8.28 -15.71 -5.44
C ASN A 26 7.32 -15.82 -4.24
N MET A 27 7.41 -14.86 -3.31
CA MET A 27 6.55 -14.77 -2.14
C MET A 27 5.16 -14.26 -2.53
N LYS A 28 4.13 -14.71 -1.82
CA LYS A 28 2.80 -14.08 -1.88
C LYS A 28 2.84 -12.78 -1.10
N ILE A 29 2.77 -11.66 -1.79
CA ILE A 29 2.84 -10.33 -1.20
C ILE A 29 1.48 -9.66 -1.32
N PHE A 30 1.02 -9.11 -0.20
CA PHE A 30 -0.19 -8.30 -0.13
C PHE A 30 0.18 -6.89 0.32
N CYS A 31 -0.36 -5.87 -0.35
CA CYS A 31 -0.25 -4.47 0.09
C CYS A 31 -1.59 -3.98 0.65
N GLY A 32 -1.51 -3.21 1.74
CA GLY A 32 -2.68 -2.73 2.48
C GLY A 32 -2.71 -1.21 2.58
N PHE A 33 -2.70 -0.52 1.43
CA PHE A 33 -2.86 0.94 1.41
C PHE A 33 -4.25 1.36 1.87
N ASP A 34 -4.33 2.56 2.46
CA ASP A 34 -5.58 3.20 2.86
C ASP A 34 -6.54 3.34 1.67
N ALA A 35 -7.83 3.44 1.99
CA ALA A 35 -8.92 3.57 1.02
C ALA A 35 -9.20 5.03 0.63
N ASP A 36 -8.15 5.85 0.55
CA ASP A 36 -8.19 7.23 0.09
C ASP A 36 -7.54 7.39 -1.31
N GLU A 37 -7.58 8.59 -1.87
CA GLU A 37 -7.03 8.89 -3.20
C GLU A 37 -5.52 8.60 -3.28
N THR A 38 -4.79 8.93 -2.21
CA THR A 38 -3.33 8.75 -2.13
C THR A 38 -2.97 7.26 -2.13
N GLY A 39 -3.62 6.47 -1.28
CA GLY A 39 -3.47 5.02 -1.20
C GLY A 39 -3.92 4.33 -2.48
N ASP A 40 -4.98 4.82 -3.13
CA ASP A 40 -5.42 4.36 -4.46
C ASP A 40 -4.37 4.56 -5.54
N ARG A 41 -3.79 5.77 -5.60
CA ARG A 41 -2.75 6.10 -6.55
C ARG A 41 -1.49 5.27 -6.30
N ALA A 42 -1.05 5.15 -5.05
CA ALA A 42 0.13 4.37 -4.69
C ALA A 42 -0.06 2.88 -5.03
N ALA A 43 -1.19 2.29 -4.67
CA ALA A 43 -1.51 0.90 -5.01
C ALA A 43 -1.51 0.68 -6.53
N LYS A 44 -2.13 1.58 -7.30
CA LYS A 44 -2.15 1.47 -8.76
C LYS A 44 -0.75 1.48 -9.37
N ILE A 45 0.14 2.34 -8.88
CA ILE A 45 1.53 2.39 -9.34
C ILE A 45 2.26 1.09 -8.97
N MET A 46 2.13 0.62 -7.73
CA MET A 46 2.78 -0.60 -7.25
C MET A 46 2.32 -1.84 -8.03
N LEU A 47 1.01 -2.02 -8.23
CA LEU A 47 0.45 -3.17 -8.94
C LEU A 47 0.80 -3.15 -10.43
N ARG A 48 0.96 -1.96 -11.03
CA ARG A 48 1.43 -1.85 -12.43
C ARG A 48 2.89 -2.32 -12.56
N GLN A 49 3.72 -2.04 -11.58
CA GLN A 49 5.13 -2.41 -11.59
C GLN A 49 5.36 -3.86 -11.14
N TYR A 50 4.54 -4.35 -10.21
CA TYR A 50 4.63 -5.69 -9.63
C TYR A 50 3.26 -6.40 -9.68
N PRO A 51 2.85 -6.95 -10.83
CA PRO A 51 1.54 -7.58 -11.02
C PRO A 51 1.26 -8.79 -10.13
N GLN A 52 2.30 -9.40 -9.53
CA GLN A 52 2.15 -10.49 -8.56
C GLN A 52 1.68 -10.02 -7.18
N ILE A 53 1.81 -8.73 -6.87
CA ILE A 53 1.33 -8.17 -5.61
C ILE A 53 -0.17 -8.02 -5.67
N LYS A 54 -0.86 -8.42 -4.60
CA LYS A 54 -2.31 -8.23 -4.47
C LYS A 54 -2.62 -7.11 -3.49
N ARG A 55 -3.60 -6.28 -3.81
CA ARG A 55 -4.09 -5.27 -2.88
C ARG A 55 -5.16 -5.87 -1.97
N LEU A 56 -5.01 -5.64 -0.67
CA LEU A 56 -6.10 -5.69 0.30
C LEU A 56 -6.56 -4.25 0.51
N ARG A 57 -7.83 -3.96 0.20
CA ARG A 57 -8.42 -2.63 0.40
C ARG A 57 -9.42 -2.73 1.56
N PRO A 58 -9.33 -1.86 2.58
CA PRO A 58 -10.36 -1.79 3.61
C PRO A 58 -11.68 -1.22 3.04
N ASP A 59 -12.81 -1.56 3.65
CA ASP A 59 -14.11 -0.98 3.31
C ASP A 59 -14.26 0.43 3.95
N LYS A 60 -13.54 0.67 5.04
CA LYS A 60 -13.38 1.97 5.72
C LYS A 60 -12.13 2.72 5.23
N HIS A 61 -11.93 3.94 5.73
CA HIS A 61 -10.84 4.82 5.30
C HIS A 61 -9.46 4.15 5.47
N ASP A 62 -9.24 3.52 6.62
CA ASP A 62 -8.01 2.78 6.91
C ASP A 62 -8.33 1.46 7.66
N TRP A 63 -7.31 0.63 7.86
CA TRP A 63 -7.44 -0.61 8.62
C TRP A 63 -7.81 -0.39 10.09
N ASN A 64 -7.46 0.75 10.69
CA ASN A 64 -7.79 1.04 12.08
C ASN A 64 -9.30 1.28 12.24
N GLU A 65 -9.92 2.02 11.32
CA GLU A 65 -11.36 2.22 11.25
C GLU A 65 -12.09 0.91 10.98
N GLU A 66 -11.57 0.09 10.05
CA GLU A 66 -12.12 -1.24 9.77
C GLU A 66 -12.18 -2.08 11.05
N LEU A 67 -11.05 -2.21 11.75
CA LEU A 67 -10.94 -2.98 12.99
C LEU A 67 -11.81 -2.42 14.13
N LYS A 68 -11.93 -1.10 14.25
CA LYS A 68 -12.85 -0.47 15.21
C LYS A 68 -14.31 -0.81 14.89
N SER A 69 -14.68 -0.85 13.60
CA SER A 69 -16.04 -1.16 13.18
C SER A 69 -16.45 -2.61 13.48
N ILE A 70 -15.51 -3.57 13.38
CA ILE A 70 -15.74 -4.98 13.73
C ILE A 70 -15.93 -5.13 15.25
N LYS A 71 -15.10 -4.46 16.05
CA LYS A 71 -15.21 -4.47 17.52
C LYS A 71 -16.54 -3.90 18.00
N ALA A 72 -17.05 -2.86 17.34
CA ALA A 72 -18.34 -2.27 17.69
C ALA A 72 -19.53 -3.21 17.41
N LYS A 73 -19.46 -4.05 16.37
CA LYS A 73 -20.51 -5.03 16.02
C LYS A 73 -20.53 -6.29 16.91
N SER A 74 -19.47 -6.51 17.68
CA SER A 74 -19.32 -7.70 18.54
C SER A 74 -19.72 -7.45 20.00
N LYS A 75 -20.26 -6.26 20.29
CA LYS A 75 -20.87 -5.87 21.57
C LYS A 75 -22.38 -5.84 21.41
#